data_AF-A0A1F8HWQ7-F1
#
_entry.id   AF-A0A1F8HWQ7-F1
#
_cell.length_a   1.000
_cell.length_b   1.000
_cell.length_c   1.000
_cell.angle_alpha   90.00
_cell.angle_beta   90.00
_cell.angle_gamma   90.00
#
_symmetry.space_group_name_H-M   'P 1'
#
loop_
_entity.id
_entity.type
_entity.pdbx_description
1 polymer ?
#
loop_
_entity_poly.entity_id
_entity_poly.type
_entity_poly.pdbx_seq_one_letter_code
_entity_poly.pdbx_strand_id
1 'polypeptide(L)'
;MTNRLRGESAKVLTLLLEPWLIGSYKEMSTDKDKDFVEFIIKELVNNPDAVSVTRTVDELGVLLSVKVAPEDMGLLIGRSGSTAKAIRTLARIVGMRNNARVNLKIEEPEGGRIQRESGEAKNVDEVMGELGNL
;
A
#
# COMPACT_ATOMS: atom_id res chain seq x y z
N MET A 1 -53.00 14.16 -3.21
CA MET A 1 -52.75 12.92 -3.98
C MET A 1 -51.26 12.75 -4.17
N THR A 2 -50.79 11.53 -3.96
CA THR A 2 -49.44 11.14 -3.58
C THR A 2 -48.35 11.41 -4.61
N ASN A 3 -47.22 11.93 -4.11
CA ASN A 3 -45.90 11.94 -4.72
C ASN A 3 -45.49 10.52 -5.14
N ARG A 4 -45.48 10.24 -6.45
CA ARG A 4 -45.14 8.94 -7.05
C ARG A 4 -44.12 9.11 -8.18
N LEU A 5 -42.97 9.75 -7.93
CA LEU A 5 -41.89 9.87 -8.93
C LEU A 5 -40.47 9.69 -8.35
N ARG A 6 -40.30 8.87 -7.30
CA ARG A 6 -38.96 8.61 -6.71
C ARG A 6 -38.33 7.27 -7.11
N GLY A 7 -38.90 6.53 -8.08
CA GLY A 7 -38.48 5.15 -8.37
C GLY A 7 -38.05 4.82 -9.82
N GLU A 8 -38.30 5.69 -10.80
CA GLU A 8 -38.06 5.37 -12.22
C GLU A 8 -36.79 6.01 -12.81
N SER A 9 -36.33 7.14 -12.28
CA SER A 9 -35.16 7.85 -12.83
C SER A 9 -33.85 7.05 -12.76
N ALA A 10 -33.70 6.15 -11.77
CA ALA A 10 -32.53 5.28 -11.67
C ALA A 10 -32.58 4.10 -12.66
N LYS A 11 -33.79 3.62 -13.02
CA LYS A 11 -33.97 2.49 -13.95
C LYS A 11 -33.63 2.88 -15.39
N VAL A 12 -33.99 4.10 -15.80
CA VAL A 12 -33.67 4.60 -17.15
C VAL A 12 -32.16 4.82 -17.31
N LEU A 13 -31.47 5.32 -16.27
CA LEU A 13 -30.01 5.43 -16.26
C LEU A 13 -29.28 4.07 -16.34
N THR A 14 -29.89 3.00 -15.83
CA THR A 14 -29.32 1.64 -15.93
C THR A 14 -29.46 1.06 -17.34
N LEU A 15 -30.49 1.46 -18.09
CA LEU A 15 -30.74 1.00 -19.47
C LEU A 15 -29.93 1.76 -20.54
N LEU A 16 -29.36 2.91 -20.20
CA LEU A 16 -28.57 3.76 -21.10
C LEU A 16 -27.05 3.56 -20.98
N LEU A 17 -26.61 2.83 -19.96
CA LEU A 17 -25.21 2.45 -19.79
C LEU A 17 -25.00 1.09 -20.46
N GLU A 18 -24.04 1.02 -21.38
CA GLU A 18 -23.69 -0.25 -22.02
C GLU A 18 -23.35 -1.31 -20.95
N PRO A 19 -23.74 -2.58 -21.12
CA PRO A 19 -23.47 -3.65 -20.14
C PRO A 19 -21.99 -3.73 -19.71
N TRP A 20 -21.08 -3.32 -20.59
CA TRP A 20 -19.64 -3.21 -20.35
C TRP A 20 -19.26 -2.08 -19.38
N LEU A 21 -19.97 -0.94 -19.40
CA LEU A 21 -19.76 0.19 -18.48
C LEU A 21 -20.15 -0.14 -17.05
N ILE A 22 -21.17 -0.98 -16.85
CA ILE A 22 -21.64 -1.40 -15.51
C ILE A 22 -20.61 -2.33 -14.86
N GLY A 23 -19.99 -3.24 -15.63
CA GLY A 23 -18.89 -4.08 -15.17
C GLY A 23 -17.70 -3.25 -14.67
N SER A 24 -17.26 -2.28 -15.49
CA SER A 24 -16.17 -1.38 -15.14
C SER A 24 -16.50 -0.43 -13.97
N TYR A 25 -17.74 0.05 -13.85
CA TYR A 25 -18.16 0.87 -12.70
C TYR A 25 -18.19 0.06 -11.39
N LYS A 26 -18.55 -1.22 -11.47
CA LYS A 26 -18.58 -2.11 -10.30
C LYS A 26 -17.16 -2.45 -9.86
N GLU A 27 -16.25 -2.73 -10.79
CA GLU A 27 -14.82 -2.94 -10.51
C GLU A 27 -14.17 -1.69 -9.89
N MET A 28 -14.47 -0.50 -10.41
CA MET A 28 -13.98 0.77 -9.88
C MET A 28 -14.52 1.13 -8.48
N SER A 29 -15.53 0.39 -7.98
CA SER A 29 -16.18 0.64 -6.68
C SER A 29 -15.86 -0.39 -5.58
N THR A 30 -15.04 -1.41 -5.87
CA THR A 30 -14.92 -2.59 -4.99
C THR A 30 -13.55 -2.76 -4.30
N ASP A 31 -12.61 -1.84 -4.49
CA ASP A 31 -11.29 -1.89 -3.82
C ASP A 31 -11.19 -0.89 -2.65
N LYS A 32 -12.21 -0.86 -1.78
CA LYS A 32 -12.28 0.07 -0.63
C LYS A 32 -11.04 0.01 0.28
N ASP A 33 -10.42 -1.16 0.39
CA ASP A 33 -9.16 -1.39 1.10
C ASP A 33 -7.98 -0.69 0.42
N LYS A 34 -7.87 -0.80 -0.91
CA LYS A 34 -6.88 -0.07 -1.71
C LYS A 34 -7.07 1.44 -1.57
N ASP A 35 -8.28 1.95 -1.83
CA ASP A 35 -8.56 3.39 -1.83
C ASP A 35 -8.25 4.02 -0.47
N PHE A 36 -8.59 3.33 0.61
CA PHE A 36 -8.31 3.76 1.96
C PHE A 36 -6.80 3.82 2.26
N VAL A 37 -6.05 2.80 1.86
CA VAL A 37 -4.59 2.77 2.02
C VAL A 37 -3.93 3.85 1.17
N GLU A 38 -4.35 3.99 -0.09
CA GLU A 38 -3.82 4.99 -1.01
C GLU A 38 -4.06 6.40 -0.48
N PHE A 39 -5.26 6.69 0.02
CA PHE A 39 -5.58 7.95 0.67
C PHE A 39 -4.65 8.25 1.85
N ILE A 40 -4.51 7.31 2.79
CA ILE A 40 -3.64 7.52 3.96
C ILE A 40 -2.20 7.80 3.53
N ILE A 41 -1.68 7.06 2.56
CA ILE A 41 -0.29 7.19 2.14
C ILE A 41 -0.05 8.52 1.43
N LYS A 42 -0.97 8.96 0.57
CA LYS A 42 -0.89 10.27 -0.09
C LYS A 42 -0.85 11.43 0.91
N GLU A 43 -1.54 11.32 2.03
CA GLU A 43 -1.51 12.33 3.10
C GLU A 43 -0.22 12.31 3.95
N LEU A 44 0.62 11.27 3.84
CA LEU A 44 1.83 11.12 4.65
C LEU A 44 3.13 11.48 3.91
N VAL A 45 3.10 11.53 2.59
CA VAL A 45 4.30 11.69 1.74
C VAL A 45 4.37 13.10 1.14
N ASN A 46 5.55 13.50 0.67
CA ASN A 46 5.70 14.80 -0.01
C ASN A 46 5.27 14.74 -1.48
N ASN A 47 5.39 13.58 -2.13
CA ASN A 47 5.01 13.37 -3.53
C ASN A 47 3.76 12.48 -3.65
N PRO A 48 2.54 12.99 -3.40
CA PRO A 48 1.31 12.18 -3.45
C PRO A 48 1.03 11.59 -4.84
N ASP A 49 1.47 12.26 -5.90
CA ASP A 49 1.28 11.80 -7.29
C ASP A 49 2.17 10.60 -7.64
N ALA A 50 3.26 10.39 -6.88
CA ALA A 50 4.14 9.24 -7.04
C ALA A 50 3.66 8.01 -6.25
N VAL A 51 2.55 8.11 -5.52
CA VAL A 51 1.95 7.00 -4.77
C VAL A 51 1.12 6.14 -5.72
N SER A 52 1.46 4.86 -5.80
CA SER A 52 0.66 3.87 -6.52
C SER A 52 0.41 2.65 -5.65
N VAL A 53 -0.84 2.22 -5.54
CA VAL A 53 -1.24 1.00 -4.84
C VAL A 53 -1.82 0.00 -5.82
N THR A 54 -1.19 -1.17 -5.91
CA THR A 54 -1.65 -2.29 -6.74
C THR A 54 -2.31 -3.33 -5.84
N ARG A 55 -3.51 -3.76 -6.21
CA ARG A 55 -4.25 -4.81 -5.51
C ARG A 55 -4.23 -6.10 -6.32
N THR A 56 -3.75 -7.18 -5.71
CA THR A 56 -3.73 -8.52 -6.28
C THR A 56 -4.51 -9.46 -5.37
N VAL A 57 -5.38 -10.28 -5.94
CA VAL A 57 -6.19 -11.28 -5.22
C VAL A 57 -5.70 -12.67 -5.59
N ASP A 58 -5.47 -13.51 -4.58
CA ASP A 58 -5.06 -14.91 -4.71
C ASP A 58 -5.84 -15.81 -3.73
N GLU A 59 -5.46 -17.08 -3.64
CA GLU A 59 -6.09 -18.06 -2.73
C GLU A 59 -5.86 -17.73 -1.23
N LEU A 60 -4.80 -16.98 -0.90
CA LEU A 60 -4.42 -16.63 0.47
C LEU A 60 -5.01 -15.29 0.92
N GLY A 61 -5.56 -14.51 -0.01
CA GLY A 61 -6.30 -13.28 0.26
C GLY A 61 -5.94 -12.17 -0.72
N VAL A 62 -5.65 -11.00 -0.17
CA VAL A 62 -5.41 -9.77 -0.93
C VAL A 62 -4.03 -9.23 -0.58
N LEU A 63 -3.21 -8.98 -1.59
CA LEU A 63 -1.94 -8.27 -1.47
C LEU A 63 -2.08 -6.85 -2.01
N LEU A 64 -1.84 -5.86 -1.16
CA LEU A 64 -1.67 -4.46 -1.53
C LEU A 64 -0.17 -4.18 -1.64
N SER A 65 0.30 -3.93 -2.86
CA SER A 65 1.66 -3.47 -3.15
C SER A 65 1.68 -1.96 -3.28
N VAL A 66 2.48 -1.29 -2.46
CA VAL A 66 2.63 0.17 -2.46
C VAL A 66 3.97 0.56 -3.07
N LYS A 67 3.94 1.46 -4.03
CA LYS A 67 5.10 2.19 -4.54
C LYS A 67 4.99 3.66 -4.15
N VAL A 68 6.11 4.26 -3.78
CA VAL A 68 6.26 5.70 -3.50
C VAL A 68 7.57 6.21 -4.08
N ALA A 69 7.74 7.53 -4.12
CA ALA A 69 9.01 8.14 -4.47
C ALA A 69 10.12 7.73 -3.47
N PRO A 70 11.38 7.55 -3.90
CA PRO A 70 12.47 7.14 -3.03
C PRO A 70 12.68 8.02 -1.80
N GLU A 71 12.53 9.34 -1.96
CA GLU A 71 12.63 10.34 -0.90
C GLU A 71 11.56 10.19 0.19
N ASP A 72 10.41 9.61 -0.14
CA ASP A 72 9.28 9.44 0.77
C ASP A 72 9.31 8.08 1.51
N MET A 73 10.22 7.18 1.12
CA MET A 73 10.36 5.86 1.77
C MET A 73 10.62 5.98 3.27
N GLY A 74 11.43 6.95 3.70
CA GLY A 74 11.71 7.18 5.11
C GLY A 74 10.46 7.52 5.92
N LEU A 75 9.56 8.33 5.34
CA LEU A 75 8.28 8.72 5.96
C LEU A 75 7.33 7.52 6.05
N LEU A 76 7.19 6.78 4.95
CA LEU A 76 6.27 5.66 4.88
C LEU A 76 6.69 4.48 5.78
N ILE A 77 7.98 4.20 5.85
CA ILE A 77 8.51 3.17 6.76
C ILE A 77 8.41 3.65 8.21
N GLY A 78 8.82 4.90 8.48
CA GLY A 78 8.87 5.47 9.81
C GLY A 78 9.99 4.90 10.70
N ARG A 79 10.21 5.53 11.86
CA ARG A 79 11.25 5.09 12.80
C ARG A 79 10.99 3.66 13.27
N SER A 80 11.97 2.77 13.07
CA SER A 80 11.86 1.34 13.39
C SER A 80 10.65 0.65 12.73
N GLY A 81 10.18 1.16 11.58
CA GLY A 81 9.04 0.60 10.87
C GLY A 81 7.67 0.92 11.49
N SER A 82 7.57 1.90 12.40
CA SER A 82 6.35 2.19 13.15
C SER A 82 5.18 2.61 12.25
N THR A 83 5.41 3.50 11.28
CA THR A 83 4.40 3.98 10.34
C THR A 83 3.87 2.84 9.48
N ALA A 84 4.78 2.08 8.85
CA ALA A 84 4.40 0.92 8.04
C ALA A 84 3.64 -0.15 8.87
N LYS A 85 3.99 -0.35 10.14
CA LYS A 85 3.26 -1.25 11.04
C LYS A 85 1.84 -0.77 11.33
N ALA A 86 1.66 0.53 11.56
CA ALA A 86 0.34 1.13 11.78
C ALA A 86 -0.55 0.98 10.54
N ILE A 87 -0.04 1.33 9.35
CA ILE A 87 -0.78 1.21 8.09
C ILE A 87 -1.16 -0.25 7.82
N ARG A 88 -0.25 -1.22 8.02
CA ARG A 88 -0.57 -2.66 7.90
C ARG A 88 -1.71 -3.07 8.84
N THR A 89 -1.74 -2.53 10.04
CA THR A 89 -2.79 -2.84 11.02
C THR A 89 -4.14 -2.30 10.54
N LEU A 90 -4.17 -1.06 10.06
CA LEU A 90 -5.38 -0.44 9.51
C LEU A 90 -5.88 -1.19 8.26
N ALA A 91 -5.00 -1.55 7.33
CA ALA A 91 -5.33 -2.32 6.14
C ALA A 91 -5.97 -3.67 6.48
N ARG A 92 -5.43 -4.37 7.49
CA ARG A 92 -6.01 -5.63 8.00
C ARG A 92 -7.42 -5.43 8.57
N ILE A 93 -7.63 -4.38 9.37
CA ILE A 93 -8.94 -4.09 9.97
C ILE A 93 -9.97 -3.79 8.87
N VAL A 94 -9.62 -2.98 7.88
CA VAL A 94 -10.51 -2.66 6.75
C VAL A 94 -10.80 -3.91 5.91
N GLY A 95 -9.80 -4.73 5.64
CA GLY A 95 -9.96 -6.02 4.97
C GLY A 95 -10.93 -6.96 5.69
N MET A 96 -10.77 -7.12 7.01
CA MET A 96 -11.63 -7.97 7.84
C MET A 96 -13.10 -7.55 7.78
N ARG A 97 -13.40 -6.24 7.75
CA ARG A 97 -14.78 -5.74 7.60
C ARG A 97 -15.40 -6.08 6.25
N ASN A 98 -14.58 -6.33 5.23
CA ASN A 98 -14.98 -6.72 3.88
C ASN A 98 -14.76 -8.23 3.63
N ASN A 99 -14.57 -9.02 4.69
CA ASN A 99 -14.34 -10.47 4.63
C ASN A 99 -13.12 -10.88 3.78
N ALA A 100 -12.11 -10.01 3.70
CA ALA A 100 -10.89 -10.18 2.93
C ALA A 100 -9.65 -10.20 3.85
N ARG A 101 -8.73 -11.14 3.61
CA ARG A 101 -7.44 -11.19 4.31
C ARG A 101 -6.42 -10.30 3.60
N VAL A 102 -6.29 -9.06 4.05
CA VAL A 102 -5.44 -8.05 3.41
C VAL A 102 -4.03 -8.03 4.02
N ASN A 103 -3.02 -8.14 3.16
CA ASN A 103 -1.60 -7.94 3.46
C ASN A 103 -1.08 -6.73 2.69
N LEU A 104 -0.16 -5.97 3.30
CA LEU A 104 0.46 -4.80 2.67
C LEU A 104 1.98 -4.96 2.56
N LYS A 105 2.48 -4.76 1.34
CA LYS A 105 3.88 -4.76 0.96
C LYS A 105 4.26 -3.37 0.47
N ILE A 106 5.39 -2.86 0.92
CA ILE A 106 5.99 -1.62 0.41
C ILE A 106 7.12 -2.07 -0.51
N GLU A 107 7.12 -1.59 -1.74
CA GLU A 107 8.12 -1.93 -2.74
C GLU A 107 9.30 -0.97 -2.63
N GLU A 108 10.50 -1.53 -2.52
CA GLU A 108 11.73 -0.72 -2.55
C GLU A 108 11.92 -0.17 -3.97
N PRO A 109 12.19 1.14 -4.13
CA PRO A 109 12.50 1.71 -5.43
C PRO A 109 13.82 1.16 -5.97
N GLU A 110 13.94 1.14 -7.30
CA GLU A 110 15.19 0.73 -7.95
C GLU A 110 16.35 1.62 -7.47
N GLY A 111 17.42 1.00 -6.95
CA GLY A 111 18.57 1.71 -6.37
C GLY A 111 18.49 2.01 -4.86
N GLY A 112 17.43 1.61 -4.16
CA GLY A 112 17.22 1.92 -2.73
C GLY A 112 18.15 1.24 -1.72
N ARG A 113 18.99 0.29 -2.15
CA ARG A 113 20.05 -0.29 -1.32
C ARG A 113 21.40 0.24 -1.78
N ILE A 114 21.89 1.28 -1.10
CA ILE A 114 23.32 1.24 -0.76
C ILE A 114 23.45 -0.05 0.04
N GLN A 115 24.12 -1.05 -0.53
CA GLN A 115 24.74 -2.07 0.30
C GLN A 115 25.53 -1.25 1.31
N ARG A 116 25.04 -1.17 2.56
CA ARG A 116 26.00 -1.06 3.64
C ARG A 116 26.81 -2.31 3.41
N GLU A 117 27.97 -2.16 2.78
CA GLU A 117 29.14 -2.95 3.15
C GLU A 117 29.03 -2.96 4.66
N SER A 118 28.52 -4.08 5.17
CA SER A 118 28.57 -4.41 6.57
C SER A 118 30.03 -4.17 6.88
N GLY A 119 30.31 -3.00 7.49
CA GLY A 119 31.64 -2.65 7.89
C GLY A 119 32.15 -3.89 8.56
N GLU A 120 33.13 -4.50 7.91
CA GLU A 120 33.77 -5.72 8.34
C GLU A 120 34.08 -5.44 9.80
N ALA A 121 33.32 -6.09 10.69
CA ALA A 121 33.59 -5.98 12.10
C ALA A 121 34.92 -6.68 12.22
N LYS A 122 36.02 -5.91 12.10
CA LYS A 122 37.37 -6.40 12.38
C LYS A 122 37.22 -7.16 13.69
N ASN A 123 37.39 -8.48 13.62
CA ASN A 123 37.25 -9.29 14.81
C ASN A 123 38.28 -8.77 15.82
N VAL A 124 37.93 -8.79 17.11
CA VAL A 124 38.82 -8.28 18.17
C VAL A 124 40.20 -8.95 18.12
N ASP A 125 40.27 -10.18 17.60
CA ASP A 125 41.50 -10.92 17.33
C ASP A 125 42.41 -10.25 16.29
N GLU A 126 41.86 -9.57 15.29
CA GLU A 126 42.63 -8.91 14.22
C GLU A 126 43.28 -7.61 14.72
N VAL A 127 42.55 -6.81 15.50
CA VAL A 127 43.09 -5.59 16.13
C VAL A 127 44.09 -5.90 17.27
N MET A 128 43.96 -7.04 17.96
CA MET A 128 44.99 -7.49 18.90
C MET A 128 46.26 -8.00 18.20
N GLY A 129 46.13 -8.62 17.02
CA GLY A 129 47.28 -9.10 16.24
C GLY A 129 48.20 -7.98 15.74
N GLU A 130 47.63 -6.83 15.34
CA GLU A 130 48.42 -5.67 14.87
C GLU A 130 49.21 -4.98 15.99
N LEU A 131 48.71 -5.01 17.23
CA LEU A 131 49.40 -4.45 18.40
C LEU A 131 50.47 -5.39 18.98
N GLY A 132 50.42 -6.68 18.67
CA GLY A 132 51.39 -7.68 19.15
C GLY A 132 52.70 -7.74 18.35
N ASN A 133 52.76 -7.06 17.20
CA ASN A 133 53.92 -7.05 16.29
C ASN A 133 54.61 -5.68 16.16
N LEU A 134 54.40 -4.78 17.13
CA LEU A 134 55.11 -3.50 17.26
C LEU A 134 56.12 -3.52 18.40
#